data_AF-A0A3C0XP31-F1
#
_entry.id   AF-A0A3C0XP31-F1
#
_cell.length_a   1.000
_cell.length_b   1.000
_cell.length_c   1.000
_cell.angle_alpha   90.00
_cell.angle_beta   90.00
_cell.angle_gamma   90.00
#
_symmetry.space_group_name_H-M   'P 1'
#
loop_
_entity.id
_entity.type
_entity.pdbx_description
1 polymer ?
#
loop_
_entity_poly.entity_id
_entity_poly.type
_entity_poly.pdbx_seq_one_letter_code
_entity_poly.pdbx_strand_id
1 'polypeptide(L)'
;MDGSVTAAGYSRLLTPRDLARALRSSREARRNWRSLTPGARRIAAHWIDGAKNADIRAWRIADVLRRADRYARGAGPFYPTEQDQRLLSRPRRSSR
;
A
#
# COMPACT_ATOMS: atom_id res chain seq x y z
N MET A 1 25.14 23.03 1.02
CA MET A 1 25.81 22.36 -0.11
C MET A 1 26.39 21.10 0.47
N ASP A 2 26.17 19.88 0.00
CA ASP A 2 25.58 19.37 -1.24
C ASP A 2 25.39 17.85 -0.97
N GLY A 3 24.61 17.17 -1.79
CA GLY A 3 24.57 15.71 -1.76
C GLY A 3 23.23 15.12 -1.35
N SER A 4 22.18 15.57 -2.03
CA SER A 4 21.13 14.71 -2.60
C SER A 4 21.33 13.23 -2.28
N VAL A 5 20.53 12.69 -1.36
CA VAL A 5 20.28 11.25 -1.30
C VAL A 5 19.51 10.86 -2.56
N THR A 6 20.32 10.71 -3.60
CA THR A 6 20.15 9.93 -4.82
C THR A 6 18.71 9.56 -5.15
N ALA A 7 18.28 10.12 -6.28
CA ALA A 7 17.24 9.64 -7.18
C ALA A 7 17.37 8.15 -7.61
N ALA A 8 18.25 7.35 -6.99
CA ALA A 8 18.49 5.94 -7.29
C ALA A 8 17.30 5.01 -6.93
N GLY A 9 16.32 5.49 -6.15
CA GLY A 9 15.10 4.73 -5.82
C GLY A 9 13.86 5.09 -6.66
N TYR A 10 13.95 6.05 -7.59
CA TYR A 10 12.77 6.66 -8.23
C TYR A 10 12.11 5.79 -9.33
N SER A 11 12.74 4.70 -9.76
CA SER A 11 12.41 4.09 -11.06
C SER A 11 12.36 2.57 -11.06
N ARG A 12 11.66 1.96 -10.10
CA ARG A 12 11.00 0.68 -10.41
C ARG A 12 9.59 0.64 -9.86
N LEU A 13 8.72 1.22 -10.67
CA LEU A 13 7.27 1.06 -10.70
C LEU A 13 6.87 -0.41 -11.01
N LEU A 14 7.47 -1.36 -10.30
CA LEU A 14 7.01 -2.74 -10.27
C LEU A 14 6.04 -2.81 -9.11
N THR A 15 4.76 -3.05 -9.42
CA THR A 15 3.80 -3.49 -8.40
C THR A 15 4.49 -4.61 -7.59
N PRO A 16 4.71 -4.45 -6.27
CA PRO A 16 5.42 -5.44 -5.48
C PRO A 16 4.85 -6.83 -5.72
N ARG A 17 5.68 -7.86 -5.85
CA ARG A 17 5.22 -9.22 -6.24
C ARG A 17 4.11 -9.72 -5.33
N ASP A 18 4.17 -9.39 -4.05
CA ASP A 18 3.15 -9.75 -3.06
C ASP A 18 1.84 -8.98 -3.25
N LEU A 19 1.92 -7.69 -3.60
CA LEU A 19 0.73 -6.91 -3.98
C LEU A 19 0.12 -7.49 -5.26
N ALA A 20 0.93 -7.79 -6.27
CA ALA A 20 0.45 -8.42 -7.50
C ALA A 20 -0.21 -9.77 -7.23
N ARG A 21 0.33 -10.58 -6.29
CA ARG A 21 -0.30 -11.83 -5.84
C ARG A 21 -1.66 -11.56 -5.20
N ALA A 22 -1.74 -10.63 -4.26
CA ALA A 22 -3.00 -10.27 -3.60
C ALA A 22 -4.08 -9.77 -4.60
N LEU A 23 -3.69 -8.95 -5.57
CA LEU A 23 -4.56 -8.47 -6.64
C LEU A 23 -4.97 -9.58 -7.63
N ARG A 24 -4.17 -10.64 -7.79
CA ARG A 24 -4.57 -11.81 -8.58
C ARG A 24 -5.60 -12.66 -7.83
N SER A 25 -5.46 -12.79 -6.52
CA SER A 25 -6.36 -13.59 -5.67
C SER A 25 -7.77 -13.00 -5.51
N SER A 26 -7.95 -11.68 -5.71
CA SER A 26 -9.28 -11.04 -5.63
C SER A 26 -9.55 -10.11 -6.82
N ARG A 27 -10.61 -10.42 -7.58
CA ARG A 27 -11.07 -9.59 -8.69
C ARG A 27 -11.54 -8.23 -8.21
N GLU A 28 -12.21 -8.18 -7.06
CA GLU A 28 -12.67 -6.95 -6.43
C GLU A 28 -11.48 -6.07 -6.01
N ALA A 29 -10.50 -6.65 -5.31
CA ALA A 29 -9.28 -5.93 -4.93
C ALA A 29 -8.56 -5.33 -6.14
N ARG A 30 -8.53 -6.07 -7.26
CA ARG A 30 -7.97 -5.58 -8.53
C ARG A 30 -8.76 -4.43 -9.12
N ARG A 31 -10.09 -4.49 -9.09
CA ARG A 31 -10.97 -3.41 -9.56
C ARG A 31 -10.78 -2.15 -8.71
N ASN A 32 -10.80 -2.30 -7.39
CA ASN A 32 -10.65 -1.20 -6.44
C ASN A 32 -9.24 -0.59 -6.51
N TRP A 33 -8.20 -1.39 -6.73
CA TRP A 33 -6.86 -0.89 -6.99
C TRP A 33 -6.79 -0.07 -8.29
N ARG A 34 -7.51 -0.47 -9.34
CA ARG A 34 -7.55 0.23 -10.63
C ARG A 34 -8.33 1.54 -10.59
N SER A 35 -9.27 1.71 -9.67
CA SER A 35 -9.99 2.98 -9.51
C SER A 35 -9.14 4.08 -8.88
N LEU A 36 -8.03 3.71 -8.21
CA LEU A 36 -7.10 4.67 -7.64
C LEU A 36 -6.41 5.52 -8.72
N THR A 37 -6.21 6.80 -8.41
CA THR A 37 -5.40 7.69 -9.23
C THR A 37 -3.98 7.11 -9.42
N PRO A 38 -3.31 7.40 -10.54
CA PRO A 38 -1.93 6.95 -10.75
C PRO A 38 -0.99 7.34 -9.61
N GLY A 39 -1.13 8.56 -9.06
CA GLY A 39 -0.34 9.01 -7.91
C GLY A 39 -0.57 8.18 -6.65
N ALA A 40 -1.82 7.88 -6.31
CA ALA A 40 -2.16 7.05 -5.17
C ALA A 40 -1.57 5.63 -5.28
N ARG A 41 -1.62 5.03 -6.48
CA ARG A 41 -1.00 3.72 -6.73
C ARG A 41 0.51 3.73 -6.53
N ARG A 42 1.20 4.79 -6.97
CA ARG A 42 2.66 4.93 -6.81
C ARG A 42 3.05 5.06 -5.34
N ILE A 43 2.38 5.96 -4.61
CA ILE A 43 2.63 6.17 -3.19
C ILE A 43 2.38 4.88 -2.41
N ALA A 44 1.30 4.17 -2.72
CA ALA A 44 0.97 2.89 -2.08
C ALA A 44 2.01 1.80 -2.37
N ALA A 45 2.42 1.65 -3.63
CA ALA A 45 3.44 0.68 -4.03
C ALA A 45 4.78 0.98 -3.34
N HIS A 46 5.19 2.25 -3.29
CA HIS A 46 6.40 2.69 -2.60
C HIS A 46 6.33 2.41 -1.09
N TRP A 47 5.19 2.71 -0.46
CA TRP A 47 4.99 2.43 0.96
C TRP A 47 5.04 0.93 1.25
N ILE A 48 4.45 0.07 0.42
CA ILE A 48 4.54 -1.39 0.59
C ILE A 48 6.00 -1.85 0.43
N ASP A 49 6.71 -1.36 -0.58
CA ASP A 49 8.06 -1.83 -0.89
C ASP A 49 9.10 -1.42 0.16
N GLY A 50 8.90 -0.28 0.82
CA GLY A 50 9.72 0.14 1.96
C GLY A 50 9.66 -0.77 3.19
N ALA A 51 8.85 -1.83 3.20
CA ALA A 51 8.80 -2.80 4.29
C ALA A 51 9.85 -3.91 4.11
N LYS A 52 10.87 -3.94 4.98
CA LYS A 52 11.93 -4.97 4.95
C LYS A 52 11.46 -6.35 5.42
N ASN A 53 10.46 -6.39 6.32
CA ASN A 53 9.89 -7.64 6.85
C ASN A 53 8.65 -8.05 6.03
N ALA A 54 8.56 -9.34 5.66
CA ALA A 54 7.45 -9.92 4.93
C ALA A 54 6.08 -9.76 5.64
N ASP A 55 6.03 -9.91 6.96
CA ASP A 55 4.79 -9.71 7.75
C ASP A 55 4.32 -8.27 7.69
N ILE A 56 5.26 -7.33 7.79
CA ILE A 56 4.97 -5.89 7.66
C ILE A 56 4.52 -5.57 6.24
N ARG A 57 5.13 -6.17 5.23
CA ARG A 57 4.73 -6.01 3.83
C ARG A 57 3.31 -6.54 3.59
N ALA A 58 2.97 -7.71 4.12
CA ALA A 58 1.63 -8.29 4.05
C ALA A 58 0.59 -7.41 4.75
N TRP A 59 0.94 -6.87 5.93
CA TRP A 59 0.08 -5.94 6.65
C TRP A 59 -0.16 -4.64 5.87
N ARG A 60 0.89 -4.04 5.28
CA ARG A 60 0.76 -2.86 4.41
C ARG A 60 -0.11 -3.13 3.19
N ILE A 61 0.00 -4.32 2.59
CA ILE A 61 -0.86 -4.74 1.46
C ILE A 61 -2.32 -4.80 1.90
N ALA A 62 -2.61 -5.48 3.01
CA ALA A 62 -3.97 -5.57 3.54
C ALA A 62 -4.56 -4.18 3.80
N ASP A 63 -3.74 -3.26 4.33
CA ASP A 63 -4.13 -1.88 4.59
C ASP A 63 -4.43 -1.08 3.32
N VAL A 64 -3.55 -1.16 2.32
CA VAL A 64 -3.77 -0.52 1.02
C VAL A 64 -5.05 -1.05 0.34
N LEU A 65 -5.32 -2.35 0.42
CA LEU A 65 -6.53 -2.92 -0.18
C LEU A 65 -7.81 -2.46 0.52
N ARG A 66 -7.81 -2.35 1.86
CA ARG A 66 -8.93 -1.75 2.61
C ARG A 66 -9.19 -0.30 2.19
N ARG A 67 -8.13 0.50 2.08
CA ARG A 67 -8.24 1.91 1.66
C ARG A 67 -8.70 2.04 0.21
N ALA A 68 -8.26 1.14 -0.67
CA ALA A 68 -8.71 1.10 -2.06
C ALA A 68 -10.19 0.75 -2.17
N ASP A 69 -10.68 -0.18 -1.36
CA ASP A 69 -12.10 -0.53 -1.27
C ASP A 69 -12.96 0.65 -0.80
N ARG A 70 -12.57 1.32 0.29
CA ARG A 70 -13.24 2.55 0.74
C ARG A 70 -13.30 3.61 -0.37
N TYR A 71 -12.17 3.86 -1.03
CA TYR A 71 -12.08 4.83 -2.11
C TYR A 71 -12.99 4.47 -3.29
N ALA A 72 -13.01 3.19 -3.69
CA ALA A 72 -13.85 2.70 -4.78
C ALA A 72 -15.35 2.83 -4.49
N ARG A 73 -15.75 2.79 -3.21
CA ARG A 73 -17.14 3.05 -2.78
C ARG A 73 -17.48 4.53 -2.62
N GLY A 74 -16.52 5.46 -2.80
CA GLY A 74 -16.73 6.87 -2.51
C GLY A 74 -16.91 7.19 -1.02
N ALA A 75 -16.61 6.24 -0.14
CA ALA A 75 -16.84 6.36 1.31
C ALA A 75 -15.73 7.15 2.05
N GLY A 76 -14.73 7.65 1.33
CA GLY A 76 -13.64 8.46 1.90
C GLY A 76 -12.38 8.50 1.03
N PRO A 77 -11.37 9.27 1.46
CA PRO A 77 -10.13 9.42 0.70
C PRO A 77 -9.34 8.11 0.67
N PHE A 78 -8.40 7.98 -0.26
CA PHE A 78 -7.44 6.86 -0.25
C PHE A 78 -6.40 7.00 0.88
N TYR A 79 -6.06 8.23 1.24
CA TYR A 79 -5.06 8.50 2.27
C TYR A 79 -5.55 8.03 3.66
N PRO A 80 -4.62 7.65 4.57
CA PRO A 80 -4.99 7.26 5.92
C PRO A 80 -5.78 8.37 6.62
N THR A 81 -6.93 7.99 7.17
CA THR A 81 -7.75 8.77 8.09
C THR A 81 -7.35 8.49 9.53
N GLU A 82 -7.91 9.21 10.50
CA GLU A 82 -7.68 8.92 11.93
C GLU A 82 -8.04 7.48 12.32
N GLN A 83 -9.08 6.92 11.72
CA GLN A 83 -9.47 5.52 11.93
C GLN A 83 -8.38 4.56 11.42
N ASP A 84 -7.79 4.87 10.27
CA ASP A 84 -6.68 4.09 9.72
C ASP A 84 -5.46 4.21 10.62
N GLN A 85 -5.15 5.39 11.15
CA GLN A 85 -4.01 5.58 12.06
C GLN A 85 -4.10 4.67 13.29
N ARG A 86 -5.28 4.49 13.89
CA ARG A 86 -5.48 3.54 15.00
C ARG A 86 -5.18 2.09 14.61
N LEU A 87 -5.49 1.69 13.38
CA LEU A 87 -5.14 0.38 12.83
C LEU A 87 -3.64 0.30 12.47
N LEU A 88 -3.02 1.43 12.13
CA LEU A 88 -1.60 1.57 11.82
C LEU A 88 -0.70 1.52 13.07
N SER A 89 -1.17 2.01 14.21
CA SER A 89 -0.41 2.10 15.47
C SER A 89 -0.22 0.77 16.22
N ARG A 90 -0.94 -0.30 15.84
CA ARG A 90 -0.77 -1.63 16.46
C ARG A 90 0.01 -2.55 15.52
N PRO A 91 1.30 -2.84 15.79
CA PRO A 91 1.91 -4.01 15.19
C PRO A 91 1.17 -5.20 15.81
N ARG A 92 0.33 -5.89 15.03
CA ARG A 92 -0.12 -7.22 15.42
C ARG A 92 1.15 -8.06 15.43
N ARG A 93 1.71 -8.26 16.63
CA ARG A 93 2.71 -9.28 16.91
C ARG A 93 2.05 -10.59 16.48
N SER A 94 2.30 -11.03 15.26
CA SER A 94 2.06 -12.43 14.89
C SER A 94 3.13 -13.22 15.62
N SER A 95 2.91 -13.47 16.90
CA SER A 95 3.60 -14.53 17.63
C SER A 95 3.18 -15.84 16.98
N ARG A 96 4.10 -16.46 16.25
CA ARG A 96 4.17 -17.90 16.14
C ARG A 96 5.16 -18.40 17.19
#